data_AF-T1BER0-F1
#
_entry.id   AF-T1BER0-F1
#
_cell.length_a   1.000
_cell.length_b   1.000
_cell.length_c   1.000
_cell.angle_alpha   90.00
_cell.angle_beta   90.00
_cell.angle_gamma   90.00
#
_symmetry.space_group_name_H-M   'P 1'
#
loop_
_entity.id
_entity.type
_entity.pdbx_description
1 polymer ?
#
loop_
_entity_poly.entity_id
_entity_poly.type
_entity_poly.pdbx_seq_one_letter_code
_entity_poly.pdbx_strand_id
1 'polypeptide(L)'
;MTEMNVDPNLTKYMIKVKITADGVVEKPDVVGAIFGQTEGLLGDELDLRDLQKGGKIGRIEVEIDSKKGRTEGSVLIPSGLDQVETSILAASLETIDRIGPCKAKVDVESVEDVRIQRRQKIVERAQSLYKRMNQGSKNVSESLVQSVREEVEKGEIISFGDEKLPAGPAIKDSDSIIVVEGRSDVLNLLKYGIKNTIAVQGTNIPKTVQELSKQRTVTVFLDGDRGGDLILKEMLQVAEVDFVARAPPGTEVEELTYKQLFKALKYKTPVLSIFQ
;
A
#
# COMPACT_ATOMS: atom_id res chain seq x y z
N MET A 1 -25.15 -11.37 -8.75
CA MET A 1 -24.25 -10.21 -8.63
C MET A 1 -23.82 -9.87 -10.03
N THR A 2 -24.41 -8.84 -10.61
CA THR A 2 -24.19 -8.40 -11.99
C THR A 2 -22.77 -7.84 -12.10
N GLU A 3 -21.97 -8.35 -13.04
CA GLU A 3 -20.63 -7.81 -13.31
C GLU A 3 -20.79 -6.39 -13.88
N MET A 4 -20.44 -5.37 -13.07
CA MET A 4 -20.39 -3.97 -13.51
C MET A 4 -19.34 -3.84 -14.62
N ASN A 5 -19.76 -3.32 -15.78
CA ASN A 5 -18.93 -3.16 -16.95
C ASN A 5 -18.24 -1.78 -16.89
N VAL A 6 -17.40 -1.61 -15.86
CA VAL A 6 -16.66 -0.36 -15.63
C VAL A 6 -15.49 -0.32 -16.60
N ASP A 7 -15.45 0.70 -17.46
CA ASP A 7 -14.35 0.93 -18.40
C ASP A 7 -13.00 0.95 -17.62
N PRO A 8 -12.13 -0.07 -17.77
CA PRO A 8 -11.15 -0.39 -16.73
C PRO A 8 -9.99 0.62 -16.61
N ASN A 9 -9.69 1.38 -17.66
CA ASN A 9 -8.40 2.05 -17.75
C ASN A 9 -8.32 3.47 -17.15
N LEU A 10 -9.46 4.15 -16.90
CA LEU A 10 -9.44 5.52 -16.36
C LEU A 10 -10.12 5.73 -15.01
N THR A 11 -10.89 4.75 -14.50
CA THR A 11 -11.65 4.94 -13.26
C THR A 11 -10.74 4.86 -12.03
N LYS A 12 -10.57 5.99 -11.33
CA LYS A 12 -9.88 6.10 -10.04
C LYS A 12 -10.87 6.02 -8.88
N TYR A 13 -12.01 6.68 -9.00
CA TYR A 13 -13.04 6.79 -7.98
C TYR A 13 -14.40 6.36 -8.53
N MET A 14 -15.27 5.87 -7.65
CA MET A 14 -16.67 5.58 -7.96
C MET A 14 -17.55 6.41 -7.04
N ILE A 15 -18.34 7.30 -7.61
CA ILE A 15 -19.35 8.06 -6.88
C ILE A 15 -20.64 7.24 -6.87
N LYS A 16 -21.16 6.95 -5.68
CA LYS A 16 -22.46 6.29 -5.50
C LYS A 16 -23.46 7.30 -4.99
N VAL A 17 -24.56 7.43 -5.72
CA VAL A 17 -25.60 8.41 -5.43
C VAL A 17 -26.93 7.70 -5.31
N LYS A 18 -27.70 8.04 -4.29
CA LYS A 18 -29.07 7.59 -4.11
C LYS A 18 -30.04 8.67 -4.53
N ILE A 19 -31.07 8.26 -5.26
CA ILE A 19 -32.10 9.15 -5.79
C ILE A 19 -33.45 8.71 -5.25
N THR A 20 -34.25 9.66 -4.80
CA THR A 20 -35.65 9.47 -4.44
C THR A 20 -36.50 10.53 -5.13
N ALA A 21 -37.50 10.14 -5.91
CA ALA A 21 -38.39 11.07 -6.62
C ALA A 21 -39.86 10.81 -6.27
N ASP A 22 -40.62 11.88 -6.05
CA ASP A 22 -42.05 11.82 -5.74
C ASP A 22 -42.90 11.80 -7.03
N GLY A 23 -42.70 10.74 -7.81
CA GLY A 23 -43.45 10.45 -9.02
C GLY A 23 -42.83 9.29 -9.78
N VAL A 24 -43.29 9.06 -11.01
CA VAL A 24 -42.68 8.07 -11.92
C VAL A 24 -41.67 8.81 -12.78
N VAL A 25 -40.41 8.40 -12.72
CA VAL A 25 -39.33 8.92 -13.57
C VAL A 25 -38.67 7.77 -14.34
N GLU A 26 -38.15 8.06 -15.52
CA GLU A 26 -37.41 7.10 -16.33
C GLU A 26 -35.89 7.38 -16.30
N LYS A 27 -35.10 6.42 -16.79
CA LYS A 27 -33.63 6.55 -16.83
C LYS A 27 -33.17 7.80 -17.60
N PRO A 28 -33.77 8.17 -18.76
CA PRO A 28 -33.40 9.39 -19.47
C PRO A 28 -33.62 10.66 -18.64
N ASP A 29 -34.65 10.71 -17.79
CA ASP A 29 -34.93 11.87 -16.94
C ASP A 29 -33.83 12.07 -15.89
N VAL A 30 -33.37 10.98 -15.28
CA VAL A 30 -32.28 10.99 -14.29
C VAL A 30 -30.99 11.48 -14.94
N VAL A 31 -30.65 10.92 -16.10
CA VAL A 31 -29.44 11.33 -16.85
C VAL A 31 -29.55 12.80 -17.26
N GLY A 32 -30.71 13.23 -17.75
CA GLY A 32 -30.97 14.62 -18.13
C GLY A 32 -30.84 15.58 -16.96
N ALA A 33 -31.33 15.21 -15.78
CA ALA A 33 -31.21 16.02 -14.58
C ALA A 33 -29.76 16.15 -14.11
N ILE A 34 -29.01 15.04 -14.11
CA ILE A 34 -27.59 15.02 -13.75
C ILE A 34 -26.81 15.98 -14.65
N PHE A 35 -26.88 15.82 -15.98
CA PHE A 35 -26.12 16.71 -16.85
C PHE A 35 -26.64 18.15 -16.83
N GLY A 36 -27.96 18.34 -16.88
CA GLY A 36 -28.54 19.67 -17.06
C GLY A 36 -28.46 20.57 -15.83
N GLN A 37 -28.65 20.01 -14.63
CA GLN A 37 -28.63 20.84 -13.41
C GLN A 37 -27.23 21.02 -12.83
N THR A 38 -26.25 20.20 -13.21
CA THR A 38 -24.84 20.43 -12.83
C THR A 38 -24.10 21.35 -13.80
N GLU A 39 -24.62 21.53 -15.03
CA GLU A 39 -24.03 22.38 -16.06
C GLU A 39 -23.98 23.84 -15.60
N GLY A 40 -22.82 24.48 -15.74
CA GLY A 40 -22.59 25.88 -15.36
C GLY A 40 -22.38 26.15 -13.86
N LEU A 41 -22.52 25.15 -12.97
CA LEU A 41 -22.28 25.34 -11.52
C LEU A 41 -20.80 25.29 -11.13
N LEU A 42 -20.00 24.50 -11.85
CA LEU A 42 -18.63 24.15 -11.45
C LEU A 42 -17.54 24.75 -12.36
N GLY A 43 -17.92 25.59 -13.32
CA GLY A 43 -17.03 26.11 -14.36
C GLY A 43 -16.74 25.09 -15.48
N ASP A 44 -16.19 25.56 -16.59
CA ASP A 44 -16.03 24.77 -17.83
C ASP A 44 -15.12 23.54 -17.66
N GLU A 45 -14.18 23.57 -16.71
CA GLU A 45 -13.25 22.46 -16.46
C GLU A 45 -13.88 21.25 -15.76
N LEU A 46 -14.99 21.46 -15.05
CA LEU A 46 -15.72 20.44 -14.29
C LEU A 46 -17.10 20.13 -14.89
N ASP A 47 -17.35 20.57 -16.12
CA ASP A 47 -18.57 20.23 -16.83
C ASP A 47 -18.66 18.73 -17.10
N LEU A 48 -19.72 18.09 -16.61
CA LEU A 48 -19.90 16.63 -16.70
C LEU A 48 -19.91 16.12 -18.15
N ARG A 49 -20.48 16.89 -19.09
CA ARG A 49 -20.62 16.48 -20.48
C ARG A 49 -19.26 16.51 -21.18
N ASP A 50 -18.45 17.54 -20.91
CA ASP A 50 -17.11 17.65 -21.48
C ASP A 50 -16.12 16.70 -20.80
N LEU A 51 -16.26 16.47 -19.49
CA LEU A 51 -15.51 15.44 -18.77
C LEU A 51 -15.78 14.04 -19.29
N GLN A 52 -17.03 13.72 -19.64
CA GLN A 52 -17.40 12.44 -20.24
C GLN A 52 -16.85 12.30 -21.67
N LYS A 53 -16.96 13.33 -22.51
CA LYS A 53 -16.35 13.33 -23.86
C LYS A 53 -14.83 13.20 -23.82
N GLY A 54 -14.19 13.88 -22.86
CA GLY A 54 -12.76 13.84 -22.61
C GLY A 54 -12.28 12.55 -21.94
N GLY A 55 -13.18 11.62 -21.62
CA GLY A 55 -12.88 10.34 -20.98
C GLY A 55 -12.50 10.42 -19.50
N LYS A 56 -12.51 11.62 -18.91
CA LYS A 56 -12.25 11.82 -17.47
C LYS A 56 -13.37 11.27 -16.59
N ILE A 57 -14.60 11.22 -17.11
CA ILE A 57 -15.77 10.58 -16.48
C ILE A 57 -16.22 9.41 -17.35
N GLY A 58 -16.54 8.29 -16.70
CA GLY A 58 -17.03 7.08 -17.36
C GLY A 58 -18.51 7.15 -17.76
N ARG A 59 -19.05 5.99 -18.12
CA ARG A 59 -20.49 5.85 -18.36
C ARG A 59 -21.23 5.92 -17.03
N ILE A 60 -22.23 6.79 -16.96
CA ILE A 60 -23.12 6.90 -15.80
C ILE A 60 -24.10 5.72 -15.85
N GLU A 61 -24.05 4.86 -14.85
CA GLU A 61 -24.98 3.75 -14.72
C GLU A 61 -26.14 4.17 -13.80
N VAL A 62 -27.36 3.99 -14.31
CA VAL A 62 -28.58 4.37 -13.59
C VAL A 62 -29.47 3.14 -13.42
N GLU A 63 -29.79 2.84 -12.16
CA GLU A 63 -30.79 1.85 -11.78
C GLU A 63 -31.92 2.57 -11.03
N ILE A 64 -33.15 2.34 -11.47
CA ILE A 64 -34.34 2.94 -10.87
C ILE A 64 -35.44 1.88 -10.77
N ASP A 65 -36.21 1.93 -9.70
CA ASP A 65 -37.39 1.13 -9.48
C ASP A 65 -38.55 2.06 -9.06
N SER A 66 -39.65 1.98 -9.80
CA SER A 66 -40.81 2.84 -9.59
C SER A 66 -41.96 2.01 -9.03
N LYS A 67 -42.38 2.30 -7.79
CA LYS A 67 -43.48 1.61 -7.12
C LYS A 67 -44.44 2.61 -6.46
N LYS A 68 -45.74 2.42 -6.71
CA LYS A 68 -46.83 3.19 -6.08
C LYS A 68 -46.67 4.73 -6.19
N GLY A 69 -46.16 5.21 -7.33
CA GLY A 69 -46.02 6.65 -7.58
C GLY A 69 -44.82 7.31 -6.90
N ARG A 70 -43.87 6.52 -6.37
CA ARG A 70 -42.55 6.97 -5.95
C ARG A 70 -41.47 6.16 -6.70
N THR A 71 -40.38 6.82 -7.05
CA THR A 71 -39.21 6.18 -7.64
C THR A 71 -38.05 6.25 -6.67
N GLU A 72 -37.39 5.11 -6.47
CA GLU A 72 -36.08 5.04 -5.81
C GLU A 72 -35.06 4.53 -6.81
N GLY A 73 -33.84 5.05 -6.74
CA GLY A 73 -32.78 4.65 -7.64
C GLY A 73 -31.40 4.85 -7.07
N SER A 74 -30.44 4.23 -7.74
CA SER A 74 -29.02 4.40 -7.51
C SER A 74 -28.33 4.80 -8.82
N VAL A 75 -27.34 5.67 -8.68
CA VAL A 75 -26.50 6.11 -9.79
C VAL A 75 -25.05 5.87 -9.43
N LEU A 76 -24.32 5.27 -10.37
CA LEU A 76 -22.89 5.04 -10.28
C LEU A 76 -22.18 5.89 -11.33
N ILE A 77 -21.26 6.74 -10.87
CA ILE A 77 -20.46 7.61 -11.74
C ILE A 77 -18.99 7.24 -11.57
N PRO A 78 -18.38 6.58 -12.56
CA PRO A 78 -16.95 6.34 -12.58
C PRO A 78 -16.20 7.63 -12.87
N SER A 79 -15.23 7.98 -12.01
CA SER A 79 -14.41 9.20 -12.14
C SER A 79 -12.92 8.87 -12.25
N GLY A 80 -12.27 9.45 -13.25
CA GLY A 80 -10.81 9.48 -13.43
C GLY A 80 -10.14 10.77 -12.95
N LEU A 81 -10.92 11.69 -12.37
CA LEU A 81 -10.46 12.96 -11.81
C LEU A 81 -9.62 12.74 -10.54
N ASP A 82 -9.03 13.82 -10.02
CA ASP A 82 -8.40 13.78 -8.71
C ASP A 82 -9.45 13.74 -7.58
N GLN A 83 -8.97 13.56 -6.33
CA GLN A 83 -9.84 13.43 -5.17
C GLN A 83 -10.67 14.70 -4.90
N VAL A 84 -10.10 15.87 -5.13
CA VAL A 84 -10.74 17.17 -4.83
C VAL A 84 -11.81 17.45 -5.88
N GLU A 85 -11.46 17.37 -7.15
CA GLU A 85 -12.37 17.51 -8.30
C GLU A 85 -13.54 16.51 -8.21
N THR A 86 -13.25 15.23 -7.88
CA THR A 86 -14.30 14.20 -7.70
C THR A 86 -15.24 14.55 -6.54
N SER A 87 -14.71 15.11 -5.45
CA SER A 87 -15.53 15.47 -4.27
C SER A 87 -16.43 16.67 -4.58
N ILE A 88 -15.92 17.67 -5.29
CA ILE A 88 -16.69 18.84 -5.74
C ILE A 88 -17.82 18.39 -6.67
N LEU A 89 -17.48 17.53 -7.63
CA LEU A 89 -18.46 16.98 -8.56
C LEU A 89 -19.54 16.20 -7.81
N ALA A 90 -19.17 15.32 -6.87
CA ALA A 90 -20.12 14.57 -6.07
C ALA A 90 -21.06 15.52 -5.30
N ALA A 91 -20.51 16.53 -4.63
CA ALA A 91 -21.31 17.51 -3.89
C ALA A 91 -22.29 18.29 -4.79
N SER A 92 -21.92 18.59 -6.04
CA SER A 92 -22.83 19.25 -6.98
C SER A 92 -24.06 18.40 -7.32
N LEU A 93 -23.97 17.08 -7.27
CA LEU A 93 -25.10 16.19 -7.57
C LEU A 93 -26.20 16.31 -6.51
N GLU A 94 -25.85 16.65 -5.27
CA GLU A 94 -26.83 16.87 -4.19
C GLU A 94 -27.68 18.13 -4.40
N THR A 95 -27.25 19.02 -5.29
CA THR A 95 -28.02 20.23 -5.62
C THR A 95 -29.22 19.94 -6.52
N ILE A 96 -29.29 18.73 -7.10
CA ILE A 96 -30.37 18.32 -7.98
C ILE A 96 -31.66 18.15 -7.17
N ASP A 97 -32.63 19.04 -7.40
CA ASP A 97 -33.90 19.07 -6.67
C ASP A 97 -35.10 18.55 -7.48
N ARG A 98 -34.87 18.27 -8.77
CA ARG A 98 -35.91 17.89 -9.73
C ARG A 98 -35.39 16.93 -10.79
N ILE A 99 -36.14 15.87 -11.05
CA ILE A 99 -35.86 14.88 -12.10
C ILE A 99 -37.10 14.75 -12.99
N GLY A 100 -36.95 15.10 -14.27
CA GLY A 100 -38.08 15.24 -15.18
C GLY A 100 -39.12 16.24 -14.64
N PRO A 101 -40.41 15.86 -14.54
CA PRO A 101 -41.45 16.71 -13.95
C PRO A 101 -41.52 16.63 -12.42
N CYS A 102 -40.80 15.71 -11.78
CA CYS A 102 -40.98 15.35 -10.37
C CYS A 102 -39.93 15.99 -9.46
N LYS A 103 -40.35 16.37 -8.24
CA LYS A 103 -39.39 16.73 -7.18
C LYS A 103 -38.59 15.50 -6.77
N ALA A 104 -37.29 15.70 -6.58
CA ALA A 104 -36.38 14.63 -6.21
C ALA A 104 -35.45 15.08 -5.09
N LYS A 105 -34.92 14.09 -4.38
CA LYS A 105 -33.82 14.23 -3.43
C LYS A 105 -32.68 13.34 -3.89
N VAL A 106 -31.50 13.92 -3.96
CA VAL A 106 -30.27 13.25 -4.38
C VAL A 106 -29.29 13.32 -3.21
N ASP A 107 -28.84 12.16 -2.74
CA ASP A 107 -27.90 12.03 -1.64
C ASP A 107 -26.66 11.25 -2.12
N VAL A 108 -25.47 11.79 -1.89
CA VAL A 108 -24.22 11.07 -2.18
C VAL A 108 -23.97 10.08 -1.05
N GLU A 109 -24.05 8.77 -1.34
CA GLU A 109 -23.82 7.73 -0.34
C GLU A 109 -22.33 7.54 -0.05
N SER A 110 -21.50 7.56 -1.10
CA SER A 110 -20.06 7.37 -0.96
C SER A 110 -19.27 7.77 -2.21
N VAL A 111 -17.98 8.08 -2.00
CA VAL A 111 -16.97 8.22 -3.06
C VAL A 111 -15.85 7.22 -2.76
N GLU A 112 -15.79 6.13 -3.50
CA GLU A 112 -14.89 5.00 -3.23
C GLU A 112 -13.68 5.00 -4.17
N ASP A 113 -12.46 4.84 -3.66
CA ASP A 113 -11.28 4.58 -4.50
C ASP A 113 -11.27 3.11 -4.96
N VAL A 114 -11.70 2.88 -6.20
CA VAL A 114 -11.81 1.54 -6.77
C VAL A 114 -10.45 0.90 -7.06
N ARG A 115 -9.36 1.67 -7.06
CA ARG A 115 -8.01 1.15 -7.31
C ARG A 115 -7.52 0.30 -6.14
N ILE A 116 -7.93 0.62 -4.91
CA ILE A 116 -7.59 -0.14 -3.72
C ILE A 116 -8.18 -1.56 -3.82
N GLN A 117 -9.48 -1.65 -4.09
CA GLN A 117 -10.17 -2.94 -4.24
C GLN A 117 -9.63 -3.75 -5.43
N ARG A 118 -9.33 -3.10 -6.57
CA ARG A 118 -8.74 -3.76 -7.73
C ARG A 118 -7.35 -4.31 -7.42
N ARG A 119 -6.49 -3.53 -6.74
CA ARG A 119 -5.16 -4.02 -6.30
C ARG A 119 -5.30 -5.27 -5.44
N GLN A 120 -6.22 -5.27 -4.49
CA GLN A 120 -6.46 -6.43 -3.62
C GLN A 120 -6.91 -7.66 -4.41
N LYS A 121 -7.88 -7.50 -5.33
CA LYS A 121 -8.31 -8.58 -6.23
C LYS A 121 -7.19 -9.08 -7.15
N ILE A 122 -6.33 -8.20 -7.65
CA ILE A 122 -5.17 -8.58 -8.46
C ILE A 122 -4.22 -9.44 -7.63
N VAL A 123 -3.95 -9.06 -6.39
CA VAL A 123 -3.09 -9.83 -5.47
C VAL A 123 -3.70 -11.21 -5.20
N GLU A 124 -4.97 -11.29 -4.84
CA GLU A 124 -5.67 -12.56 -4.61
C GLU A 124 -5.70 -13.45 -5.86
N ARG A 125 -5.97 -12.85 -7.03
CA ARG A 125 -5.98 -13.57 -8.30
C ARG A 125 -4.60 -14.09 -8.66
N ALA A 126 -3.55 -13.29 -8.49
CA ALA A 126 -2.17 -13.69 -8.71
C ALA A 126 -1.78 -14.87 -7.79
N GLN A 127 -2.15 -14.81 -6.50
CA GLN A 127 -1.95 -15.93 -5.57
C GLN A 127 -2.67 -17.21 -6.04
N SER A 128 -3.91 -17.09 -6.53
CA SER A 128 -4.67 -18.24 -7.02
C SER A 128 -4.07 -18.86 -8.29
N LEU A 129 -3.60 -18.03 -9.23
CA LEU A 129 -2.97 -18.48 -10.48
C LEU A 129 -1.63 -19.16 -10.19
N TYR A 130 -0.84 -18.58 -9.29
CA TYR A 130 0.42 -19.15 -8.84
C TYR A 130 0.24 -20.56 -8.24
N LYS A 131 -0.74 -20.74 -7.34
CA LYS A 131 -1.08 -22.06 -6.78
C LYS A 131 -1.44 -23.08 -7.86
N ARG A 132 -2.19 -22.69 -8.88
CA ARG A 132 -2.58 -23.58 -9.99
C ARG A 132 -1.41 -23.93 -10.91
N MET A 133 -0.51 -22.98 -11.19
CA MET A 133 0.69 -23.23 -11.99
C MET A 133 1.67 -24.17 -11.28
N ASN A 134 1.82 -24.05 -9.95
CA ASN A 134 2.70 -24.92 -9.16
C ASN A 134 2.15 -26.34 -8.91
N GLN A 135 0.85 -26.58 -9.11
CA GLN A 135 0.28 -27.94 -9.05
C GLN A 135 0.68 -28.81 -10.26
N GLY A 136 1.16 -28.20 -11.36
CA GLY A 136 1.57 -28.89 -12.59
C GLY A 136 3.08 -29.08 -12.78
N SER A 137 3.93 -28.62 -11.87
CA SER A 137 5.38 -28.63 -12.08
C SER A 137 6.13 -28.94 -10.80
N LYS A 138 6.43 -30.24 -10.60
CA LYS A 138 7.56 -30.64 -9.77
C LYS A 138 8.83 -30.11 -10.43
N ASN A 139 9.35 -28.99 -9.92
CA ASN A 139 10.78 -28.73 -9.64
C ASN A 139 11.08 -27.23 -9.63
N VAL A 140 11.51 -26.77 -8.45
CA VAL A 140 12.54 -25.76 -8.18
C VAL A 140 12.43 -24.39 -8.89
N SER A 141 11.89 -23.41 -8.16
CA SER A 141 12.49 -22.07 -8.07
C SER A 141 12.04 -21.37 -6.78
N GLU A 142 12.88 -21.47 -5.76
CA GLU A 142 12.68 -21.04 -4.37
C GLU A 142 12.70 -19.51 -4.15
N SER A 143 12.71 -18.68 -5.19
CA SER A 143 12.96 -17.23 -5.03
C SER A 143 11.72 -16.35 -4.96
N LEU A 144 10.54 -16.82 -5.39
CA LEU A 144 9.31 -15.99 -5.47
C LEU A 144 8.28 -16.28 -4.38
N VAL A 145 8.31 -17.47 -3.76
CA VAL A 145 7.47 -17.83 -2.60
C VAL A 145 7.79 -16.94 -1.39
N GLN A 146 9.05 -16.54 -1.27
CA GLN A 146 9.55 -15.73 -0.17
C GLN A 146 9.02 -14.29 -0.24
N SER A 147 9.06 -13.66 -1.43
CA SER A 147 8.64 -12.26 -1.61
C SER A 147 7.14 -12.04 -1.37
N VAL A 148 6.30 -13.04 -1.64
CA VAL A 148 4.85 -12.95 -1.39
C VAL A 148 4.50 -13.20 0.08
N ARG A 149 5.28 -14.02 0.80
CA ARG A 149 5.17 -14.16 2.27
C ARG A 149 5.67 -12.92 3.02
N GLU A 150 6.60 -12.19 2.44
CA GLU A 150 7.15 -10.95 3.02
C GLU A 150 6.16 -9.78 2.94
N GLU A 151 5.37 -9.68 1.86
CA GLU A 151 4.38 -8.60 1.70
C GLU A 151 3.19 -8.71 2.68
N VAL A 152 2.89 -9.93 3.17
CA VAL A 152 1.83 -10.19 4.18
C VAL A 152 2.33 -9.95 5.61
N GLU A 153 3.63 -9.91 5.83
CA GLU A 153 4.26 -9.64 7.14
C GLU A 153 4.82 -8.20 7.25
N LYS A 154 4.47 -7.32 6.31
CA LYS A 154 4.81 -5.90 6.42
C LYS A 154 3.95 -5.23 7.49
N GLY A 155 4.56 -5.10 8.66
CA GLY A 155 4.08 -4.36 9.82
C GLY A 155 3.53 -5.33 10.85
N GLU A 156 4.28 -5.72 11.87
CA GLU A 156 4.80 -4.77 12.84
C GLU A 156 6.23 -5.11 13.24
N ILE A 157 7.07 -4.08 13.27
CA ILE A 157 8.28 -4.11 14.08
C ILE A 157 7.89 -4.48 15.50
N ILE A 158 8.55 -5.49 16.06
CA ILE A 158 8.28 -5.95 17.41
C ILE A 158 9.29 -5.32 18.39
N SER A 159 8.98 -5.38 19.68
CA SER A 159 9.93 -5.08 20.75
C SER A 159 10.53 -6.37 21.25
N PHE A 160 11.85 -6.47 21.28
CA PHE A 160 12.57 -7.69 21.65
C PHE A 160 13.53 -7.48 22.83
N GLY A 161 13.59 -8.46 23.73
CA GLY A 161 14.41 -8.44 24.93
C GLY A 161 13.89 -7.52 26.04
N ASP A 162 14.58 -7.53 27.18
CA ASP A 162 14.23 -6.72 28.35
C ASP A 162 14.33 -5.21 28.05
N GLU A 163 15.24 -4.86 27.14
CA GLU A 163 15.49 -3.49 26.67
C GLU A 163 14.49 -3.03 25.60
N LYS A 164 13.54 -3.89 25.19
CA LYS A 164 12.46 -3.60 24.22
C LYS A 164 12.98 -3.04 22.90
N LEU A 165 14.03 -3.64 22.36
CA LEU A 165 14.69 -3.20 21.14
C LEU A 165 13.78 -3.36 19.92
N PRO A 166 13.80 -2.41 18.96
CA PRO A 166 13.09 -2.58 17.70
C PRO A 166 13.68 -3.75 16.91
N ALA A 167 12.85 -4.71 16.54
CA ALA A 167 13.28 -5.91 15.83
C ALA A 167 12.25 -6.38 14.79
N GLY A 168 12.73 -7.16 13.82
CA GLY A 168 11.88 -7.89 12.90
C GLY A 168 11.21 -9.09 13.56
N PRO A 169 10.08 -9.57 13.03
CA PRO A 169 9.25 -10.59 13.68
C PRO A 169 9.94 -11.96 13.77
N ALA A 170 10.89 -12.25 12.86
CA ALA A 170 11.60 -13.52 12.84
C ALA A 170 12.82 -13.55 13.78
N ILE A 171 13.07 -12.48 14.56
CA ILE A 171 14.25 -12.40 15.42
C ILE A 171 14.27 -13.53 16.46
N LYS A 172 13.15 -14.07 16.93
CA LYS A 172 13.17 -15.12 17.96
C LYS A 172 13.61 -16.48 17.42
N ASP A 173 13.24 -16.78 16.18
CA ASP A 173 13.33 -18.14 15.63
C ASP A 173 14.48 -18.31 14.62
N SER A 174 15.22 -17.23 14.32
CA SER A 174 16.30 -17.26 13.33
C SER A 174 17.65 -17.63 13.94
N ASP A 175 18.36 -18.58 13.32
CA ASP A 175 19.73 -18.99 13.69
C ASP A 175 20.80 -17.95 13.33
N SER A 176 20.44 -16.96 12.50
CA SER A 176 21.28 -15.82 12.15
C SER A 176 20.49 -14.53 12.31
N ILE A 177 21.19 -13.46 12.67
CA ILE A 177 20.59 -12.14 12.87
C ILE A 177 21.39 -11.04 12.17
N ILE A 178 20.69 -9.96 11.84
CA ILE A 178 21.29 -8.73 11.33
C ILE A 178 21.13 -7.63 12.38
N VAL A 179 22.25 -7.09 12.85
CA VAL A 179 22.27 -6.00 13.83
C VAL A 179 22.45 -4.69 13.10
N VAL A 180 21.56 -3.73 13.32
CA VAL A 180 21.55 -2.40 12.69
C VAL A 180 21.56 -1.29 13.75
N GLU A 181 21.80 -0.05 13.35
CA GLU A 181 21.87 1.09 14.28
C GLU A 181 20.47 1.45 14.80
N GLY A 182 19.54 1.69 13.88
CA GLY A 182 18.29 2.38 14.18
C GLY A 182 17.03 1.62 13.83
N ARG A 183 15.90 2.17 14.30
CA ARG A 183 14.56 1.67 13.99
C ARG A 183 14.25 1.76 12.49
N SER A 184 14.66 2.85 11.84
CA SER A 184 14.42 3.07 10.41
C SER A 184 15.13 2.03 9.55
N ASP A 185 16.33 1.59 9.94
CA ASP A 185 17.05 0.51 9.28
C ASP A 185 16.25 -0.79 9.33
N VAL A 186 15.72 -1.14 10.51
CA VAL A 186 14.84 -2.31 10.67
C VAL A 186 13.64 -2.20 9.73
N LEU A 187 13.01 -1.03 9.63
CA LEU A 187 11.89 -0.83 8.72
C LEU A 187 12.30 -0.96 7.24
N ASN A 188 13.46 -0.46 6.84
CA ASN A 188 13.93 -0.58 5.47
C ASN A 188 14.29 -2.04 5.12
N LEU A 189 14.91 -2.77 6.05
CA LEU A 189 15.17 -4.21 5.88
C LEU A 189 13.87 -5.02 5.79
N LEU A 190 12.89 -4.74 6.66
CA LEU A 190 11.57 -5.38 6.62
C LEU A 190 10.80 -5.09 5.34
N LYS A 191 10.89 -3.84 4.83
CA LYS A 191 10.32 -3.44 3.54
C LYS A 191 10.84 -4.31 2.38
N TYR A 192 12.06 -4.83 2.51
CA TYR A 192 12.70 -5.73 1.56
C TYR A 192 12.74 -7.19 1.99
N GLY A 193 11.92 -7.56 2.98
CA GLY A 193 11.67 -8.96 3.35
C GLY A 193 12.60 -9.54 4.41
N ILE A 194 13.57 -8.77 4.87
CA ILE A 194 14.56 -9.24 5.85
C ILE A 194 13.97 -9.06 7.26
N LYS A 195 13.61 -10.18 7.88
CA LYS A 195 12.79 -10.23 9.11
C LYS A 195 13.56 -10.57 10.39
N ASN A 196 14.84 -10.93 10.27
CA ASN A 196 15.71 -11.34 11.37
C ASN A 196 16.65 -10.20 11.83
N THR A 197 16.13 -8.97 11.84
CA THR A 197 16.91 -7.76 12.14
C THR A 197 16.63 -7.26 13.57
N ILE A 198 17.61 -6.67 14.23
CA ILE A 198 17.47 -6.01 15.53
C ILE A 198 18.30 -4.71 15.59
N ALA A 199 17.75 -3.64 16.16
CA ALA A 199 18.43 -2.35 16.31
C ALA A 199 19.10 -2.20 17.68
N VAL A 200 20.31 -1.64 17.73
CA VAL A 200 21.03 -1.34 18.99
C VAL A 200 20.69 0.03 19.58
N GLN A 201 20.14 0.94 18.78
CA GLN A 201 19.73 2.30 19.17
C GLN A 201 20.85 3.15 19.80
N GLY A 202 22.06 3.06 19.23
CA GLY A 202 23.22 3.87 19.63
C GLY A 202 24.48 3.04 19.83
N THR A 203 25.51 3.67 20.40
CA THR A 203 26.84 3.06 20.58
C THR A 203 26.93 2.12 21.77
N ASN A 204 26.14 2.31 22.82
CA ASN A 204 26.16 1.41 23.99
C ASN A 204 25.36 0.13 23.67
N ILE A 205 26.07 -0.96 23.41
CA ILE A 205 25.45 -2.20 22.90
C ILE A 205 24.58 -2.87 23.98
N PRO A 206 23.27 -3.03 23.72
CA PRO A 206 22.33 -3.66 24.64
C PRO A 206 22.74 -5.08 25.05
N LYS A 207 22.49 -5.47 26.31
CA LYS A 207 22.78 -6.83 26.81
C LYS A 207 22.03 -7.89 26.02
N THR A 208 20.82 -7.57 25.58
CA THR A 208 20.00 -8.43 24.72
C THR A 208 20.77 -8.84 23.46
N VAL A 209 21.46 -7.90 22.81
CA VAL A 209 22.24 -8.17 21.58
C VAL A 209 23.51 -8.95 21.91
N GLN A 210 24.18 -8.65 23.02
CA GLN A 210 25.35 -9.40 23.49
C GLN A 210 25.02 -10.88 23.72
N GLU A 211 23.91 -11.19 24.39
CA GLU A 211 23.51 -12.60 24.62
C GLU A 211 23.09 -13.31 23.34
N LEU A 212 22.36 -12.62 22.45
CA LEU A 212 22.02 -13.17 21.13
C LEU A 212 23.26 -13.51 20.31
N SER A 213 24.32 -12.70 20.43
CA SER A 213 25.55 -12.89 19.65
C SER A 213 26.27 -14.21 19.93
N LYS A 214 26.15 -14.74 21.16
CA LYS A 214 26.80 -16.00 21.56
C LYS A 214 26.11 -17.24 21.01
N GLN A 215 24.87 -17.11 20.54
CA GLN A 215 24.01 -18.24 20.18
C GLN A 215 23.74 -18.32 18.67
N ARG A 216 24.10 -17.27 17.91
CA ARG A 216 23.64 -17.07 16.53
C ARG A 216 24.71 -16.46 15.67
N THR A 217 24.61 -16.70 14.37
CA THR A 217 25.49 -16.01 13.41
C THR A 217 25.09 -14.54 13.30
N VAL A 218 26.00 -13.63 13.60
CA VAL A 218 25.77 -12.18 13.63
C VAL A 218 26.37 -11.50 12.41
N THR A 219 25.52 -10.81 11.65
CA THR A 219 25.97 -9.81 10.66
C THR A 219 25.66 -8.41 11.18
N VAL A 220 26.69 -7.59 11.40
CA VAL A 220 26.52 -6.18 11.74
C VAL A 220 26.42 -5.37 10.46
N PHE A 221 25.31 -4.67 10.25
CA PHE A 221 25.07 -3.88 9.05
C PHE A 221 24.79 -2.43 9.43
N LEU A 222 25.74 -1.56 9.12
CA LEU A 222 25.80 -0.21 9.64
C LEU A 222 26.04 0.81 8.52
N ASP A 223 25.76 2.05 8.85
CA ASP A 223 25.93 3.21 7.98
C ASP A 223 27.38 3.39 7.53
N GLY A 224 27.51 4.09 6.41
CA GLY A 224 28.80 4.41 5.77
C GLY A 224 29.44 5.66 6.36
N ASP A 225 29.29 5.88 7.66
CA ASP A 225 29.66 7.11 8.35
C ASP A 225 30.46 6.82 9.64
N ARG A 226 30.81 7.88 10.38
CA ARG A 226 31.56 7.77 11.62
C ARG A 226 30.74 7.15 12.76
N GLY A 227 29.42 7.38 12.80
CA GLY A 227 28.53 6.77 13.80
C GLY A 227 28.58 5.25 13.71
N GLY A 228 28.40 4.72 12.50
CA GLY A 228 28.53 3.30 12.21
C GLY A 228 29.92 2.74 12.54
N ASP A 229 31.00 3.50 12.41
CA ASP A 229 32.34 3.06 12.83
C ASP A 229 32.47 2.89 14.34
N LEU A 230 31.85 3.77 15.12
CA LEU A 230 31.88 3.70 16.58
C LEU A 230 31.05 2.52 17.09
N ILE A 231 29.86 2.28 16.51
CA ILE A 231 29.02 1.14 16.87
C ILE A 231 29.74 -0.18 16.57
N LEU A 232 30.39 -0.29 15.40
CA LEU A 232 31.15 -1.49 15.07
C LEU A 232 32.28 -1.74 16.07
N LYS A 233 33.04 -0.68 16.44
CA LYS A 233 34.11 -0.80 17.43
C LYS A 233 33.62 -1.25 18.79
N GLU A 234 32.44 -0.80 19.23
CA GLU A 234 31.87 -1.26 20.49
C GLU A 234 31.39 -2.71 20.37
N MET A 235 30.64 -3.06 19.31
CA MET A 235 30.18 -4.43 19.05
C MET A 235 31.34 -5.43 19.10
N LEU A 236 32.48 -5.11 18.50
CA LEU A 236 33.66 -5.99 18.49
C LEU A 236 34.33 -6.16 19.86
N GLN A 237 34.08 -5.26 20.81
CA GLN A 237 34.61 -5.37 22.18
C GLN A 237 33.70 -6.21 23.08
N VAL A 238 32.39 -6.19 22.86
CA VAL A 238 31.39 -6.72 23.82
C VAL A 238 30.51 -7.84 23.26
N ALA A 239 30.55 -8.13 21.96
CA ALA A 239 29.71 -9.13 21.29
C ALA A 239 30.49 -9.95 20.25
N GLU A 240 29.99 -11.14 19.93
CA GLU A 240 30.54 -12.01 18.88
C GLU A 240 29.97 -11.60 17.51
N VAL A 241 30.82 -11.17 16.59
CA VAL A 241 30.42 -10.71 15.25
C VAL A 241 31.05 -11.60 14.21
N ASP A 242 30.27 -12.22 13.32
CA ASP A 242 30.82 -13.07 12.26
C ASP A 242 31.11 -12.28 10.99
N PHE A 243 30.21 -11.35 10.65
CA PHE A 243 30.27 -10.60 9.40
C PHE A 243 29.94 -9.12 9.61
N VAL A 244 30.53 -8.28 8.76
CA VAL A 244 30.24 -6.85 8.69
C VAL A 244 29.79 -6.50 7.29
N ALA A 245 28.67 -5.80 7.20
CA ALA A 245 28.20 -5.14 6.00
C ALA A 245 28.22 -3.62 6.24
N ARG A 246 28.52 -2.86 5.19
CA ARG A 246 28.54 -1.40 5.23
C ARG A 246 27.67 -0.82 4.13
N ALA A 247 26.90 0.21 4.48
CA ALA A 247 26.32 1.09 3.48
C ALA A 247 27.47 1.81 2.72
N PRO A 248 27.25 2.22 1.46
CA PRO A 248 28.19 3.08 0.75
C PRO A 248 28.60 4.32 1.57
N PRO A 249 29.83 4.84 1.39
CA PRO A 249 30.30 6.01 2.14
C PRO A 249 29.32 7.19 2.04
N GLY A 250 28.95 7.76 3.20
CA GLY A 250 28.03 8.88 3.30
C GLY A 250 26.57 8.56 3.00
N THR A 251 26.19 7.27 3.05
CA THR A 251 24.78 6.84 2.96
C THR A 251 24.37 6.06 4.20
N GLU A 252 23.10 6.21 4.57
CA GLU A 252 22.48 5.53 5.70
C GLU A 252 21.73 4.28 5.22
N VAL A 253 21.67 3.24 6.07
CA VAL A 253 21.00 1.97 5.77
C VAL A 253 19.51 2.19 5.49
N GLU A 254 18.87 3.16 6.16
CA GLU A 254 17.47 3.55 5.92
C GLU A 254 17.20 4.08 4.50
N GLU A 255 18.20 4.65 3.83
CA GLU A 255 18.06 5.25 2.48
C GLU A 255 18.37 4.26 1.34
N LEU A 256 18.94 3.09 1.66
CA LEU A 256 19.41 2.17 0.62
C LEU A 256 18.25 1.60 -0.20
N THR A 257 18.46 1.56 -1.51
CA THR A 257 17.58 0.81 -2.42
C THR A 257 17.75 -0.70 -2.22
N TYR A 258 16.74 -1.48 -2.62
CA TYR A 258 16.79 -2.95 -2.62
C TYR A 258 18.11 -3.50 -3.20
N LYS A 259 18.55 -2.96 -4.35
CA LYS A 259 19.78 -3.42 -5.02
C LYS A 259 21.04 -3.11 -4.20
N GLN A 260 21.12 -1.94 -3.58
CA GLN A 260 22.27 -1.56 -2.75
C GLN A 260 22.31 -2.40 -1.47
N LEU A 261 21.16 -2.56 -0.81
CA LEU A 261 21.04 -3.33 0.42
C LEU A 261 21.43 -4.80 0.22
N PHE A 262 20.86 -5.46 -0.80
CA PHE A 262 21.22 -6.84 -1.13
C PHE A 262 22.68 -6.98 -1.53
N LYS A 263 23.25 -5.99 -2.23
CA LYS A 263 24.67 -5.99 -2.57
C LYS A 263 25.54 -5.92 -1.31
N ALA A 264 25.23 -5.02 -0.38
CA ALA A 264 25.97 -4.88 0.88
C ALA A 264 25.95 -6.18 1.70
N LEU A 265 24.78 -6.81 1.85
CA LEU A 265 24.66 -8.07 2.59
C LEU A 265 25.29 -9.27 1.86
N LYS A 266 25.22 -9.32 0.53
CA LYS A 266 25.85 -10.38 -0.28
C LYS A 266 27.38 -10.32 -0.21
N TYR A 267 27.94 -9.12 -0.19
CA TYR A 267 29.40 -8.89 -0.15
C TYR A 267 29.89 -8.51 1.26
N LYS A 268 29.15 -8.91 2.31
CA LYS A 268 29.57 -8.73 3.70
C LYS A 268 30.94 -9.38 3.93
N THR A 269 31.77 -8.73 4.72
CA THR A 269 33.14 -9.14 5.01
C THR A 269 33.16 -9.96 6.30
N PRO A 270 33.78 -11.16 6.32
CA PRO A 270 34.02 -11.88 7.57
C PRO A 270 34.84 -11.01 8.53
N VAL A 271 34.47 -10.98 9.81
CA VAL A 271 35.12 -10.09 10.80
C VAL A 271 36.64 -10.30 10.85
N LEU A 272 37.08 -11.56 10.70
CA LEU A 272 38.49 -11.95 10.76
C LEU A 272 39.33 -11.29 9.66
N SER A 273 38.70 -10.96 8.53
CA SER A 273 39.35 -10.28 7.40
C SER A 273 39.47 -8.76 7.60
N ILE A 274 38.88 -8.19 8.65
CA ILE A 274 38.94 -6.74 8.97
C ILE A 274 40.18 -6.40 9.81
N PHE A 275 40.71 -7.39 10.53
CA PHE A 275 41.91 -7.24 11.38
C PHE A 275 43.22 -7.65 10.69
N GLN A 276 43.19 -7.94 9.38
CA GLN A 276 44.35 -8.22 8.54
C GLN A 276 44.75 -6.98 7.74
#